data_AF-A0A9C8G6C8-F1
#
_entry.id   AF-A0A9C8G6C8-F1
#
_cell.length_a   1.000
_cell.length_b   1.000
_cell.length_c   1.000
_cell.angle_alpha   90.00
_cell.angle_beta   90.00
_cell.angle_gamma   90.00
#
_symmetry.space_group_name_H-M   'P 1'
#
loop_
_entity.id
_entity.type
_entity.pdbx_description
1 polymer ?
#
loop_
_entity_poly.entity_id
_entity_poly.type
_entity_poly.pdbx_seq_one_letter_code
_entity_poly.pdbx_strand_id
1 'polypeptide(L)' 'MTKQWVYLSRNAKETLTAELGHEPELPEMKVILGGKGAGLAAMTVSGAPVPPSFTITT' A
#
# COMPACT_ATOMS: atom_id res chain seq x y z
N MET A 1 13.26 -0.19 15.30
CA MET A 1 12.20 -0.57 14.35
C MET A 1 12.87 -1.25 13.17
N THR A 2 12.51 -2.50 12.87
CA THR A 2 13.03 -3.20 11.70
C THR A 2 12.32 -2.66 10.46
N LYS A 3 13.05 -2.35 9.39
CA LYS A 3 12.46 -1.79 8.15
C LYS A 3 11.47 -2.78 7.54
N GLN A 4 10.26 -2.30 7.23
CA GLN A 4 9.25 -3.06 6.49
C GLN A 4 9.52 -2.93 4.99
N TRP A 5 9.46 -4.06 4.28
CA TRP A 5 9.74 -4.11 2.84
C TRP A 5 8.56 -4.64 2.02
N VAL A 6 7.59 -5.27 2.67
CA VAL A 6 6.48 -5.96 2.01
C VAL A 6 5.16 -5.43 2.56
N TYR A 7 4.27 -5.01 1.66
CA TYR A 7 2.95 -4.49 1.98
C TYR A 7 1.89 -5.34 1.29
N LEU A 8 0.93 -5.89 2.03
CA LEU A 8 -0.19 -6.61 1.43
C LEU A 8 -1.22 -5.61 0.94
N SER A 9 -1.75 -5.79 -0.27
CA SER A 9 -2.70 -4.83 -0.87
C SER A 9 -3.95 -4.63 -0.02
N ARG A 10 -4.36 -5.64 0.76
CA ARG A 10 -5.53 -5.61 1.66
C ARG A 10 -5.38 -4.74 2.91
N ASN A 11 -4.16 -4.43 3.31
CA ASN A 11 -3.88 -3.63 4.51
C ASN A 11 -2.77 -2.60 4.30
N ALA A 12 -2.46 -2.28 3.05
CA ALA A 12 -1.36 -1.39 2.68
C ALA A 12 -1.57 0.01 3.25
N LYS A 13 -2.82 0.49 3.30
CA LYS A 13 -3.14 1.83 3.80
C LYS A 13 -2.96 1.92 5.31
N GLU A 14 -3.40 0.92 6.05
CA GLU A 14 -3.29 0.83 7.50
C GLU A 14 -1.82 0.66 7.93
N THR A 15 -1.07 -0.20 7.23
CA THR A 15 0.35 -0.43 7.51
C THR A 15 1.18 0.81 7.20
N LEU A 16 0.90 1.53 6.11
CA LEU A 16 1.55 2.80 5.81
C LEU A 16 1.14 3.89 6.80
N THR A 17 -0.10 3.90 7.28
CA THR A 17 -0.54 4.86 8.32
C THR A 17 0.24 4.66 9.62
N ALA A 18 0.47 3.40 10.01
CA ALA A 18 1.28 3.07 11.18
C ALA A 18 2.75 3.49 11.03
N GLU A 19 3.27 3.51 9.80
CA GLU A 19 4.66 3.88 9.51
C GLU A 19 4.86 5.40 9.36
N LEU A 20 3.95 6.06 8.66
CA LEU A 20 4.01 7.51 8.37
C LEU A 20 3.44 8.37 9.50
N GLY A 21 2.63 7.80 10.40
CA GLY A 21 1.97 8.50 11.49
C GLY A 21 0.74 9.32 11.06
N HIS A 22 0.39 9.28 9.77
CA HIS A 22 -0.83 9.85 9.21
C HIS A 22 -1.35 8.97 8.07
N GLU A 23 -2.62 9.16 7.72
CA GLU A 23 -3.21 8.45 6.59
C GLU A 23 -2.58 8.95 5.28
N PRO A 24 -2.00 8.06 4.45
CA PRO A 24 -1.33 8.48 3.23
C PRO A 24 -2.31 8.77 2.11
N GLU A 25 -2.03 9.82 1.35
CA GLU A 25 -2.70 10.09 0.08
C GLU A 25 -2.17 9.19 -1.05
N LEU A 26 -2.95 9.00 -2.11
CA LEU A 26 -2.57 8.15 -3.23
C LEU A 26 -1.19 8.51 -3.86
N PRO A 27 -0.81 9.80 -4.02
CA PRO A 27 0.53 10.17 -4.49
C PRO A 27 1.65 9.67 -3.57
N GLU A 28 1.45 9.71 -2.25
CA GLU A 28 2.44 9.22 -1.28
C GLU A 28 2.57 7.70 -1.34
N MET A 29 1.44 6.99 -1.47
CA MET A 29 1.45 5.55 -1.70
C MET A 29 2.20 5.17 -2.99
N LYS A 30 2.14 5.99 -4.04
CA LYS A 30 2.91 5.74 -5.29
C LYS A 30 4.41 5.90 -5.12
N VAL A 31 4.87 6.74 -4.19
CA VAL A 31 6.30 6.89 -3.88
C VAL A 31 6.85 5.61 -3.23
N ILE A 32 6.06 4.97 -2.37
CA ILE A 32 6.50 3.81 -1.59
C ILE A 32 6.22 2.48 -2.32
N LEU A 33 5.01 2.33 -2.86
CA LEU A 33 4.53 1.10 -3.50
C LEU A 33 4.69 1.09 -5.04
N GLY A 34 5.14 2.21 -5.62
CA GLY A 34 5.12 2.42 -7.07
C GLY A 34 3.70 2.58 -7.64
N GLY A 35 3.62 2.98 -8.91
CA GLY A 35 2.33 3.25 -9.56
C GLY A 35 1.37 2.06 -9.63
N LYS A 36 1.89 0.84 -9.87
CA LYS A 36 1.09 -0.38 -9.94
C LYS A 36 0.67 -0.89 -8.55
N GLY A 37 1.60 -0.90 -7.59
CA GLY A 37 1.32 -1.36 -6.23
C GLY A 37 0.30 -0.47 -5.52
N ALA A 38 0.46 0.87 -5.64
CA ALA A 38 -0.51 1.82 -5.12
C ALA A 38 -1.89 1.69 -5.79
N GLY A 39 -1.93 1.43 -7.11
CA GLY A 39 -3.17 1.17 -7.83
C GLY A 39 -3.88 -0.10 -7.33
N LEU A 40 -3.15 -1.20 -7.15
CA LEU A 40 -3.70 -2.46 -6.62
C LEU A 40 -4.23 -2.30 -5.19
N ALA A 41 -3.50 -1.58 -4.33
CA ALA A 41 -3.96 -1.26 -2.99
C ALA A 41 -5.26 -0.43 -3.01
N ALA A 42 -5.32 0.61 -3.85
CA ALA A 42 -6.52 1.44 -3.99
C ALA A 42 -7.73 0.65 -4.53
N MET A 43 -7.53 -0.24 -5.52
CA MET A 43 -8.57 -1.13 -6.03
C MET A 43 -9.05 -2.13 -4.98
N THR A 44 -8.14 -2.64 -4.14
CA THR A 44 -8.50 -3.55 -3.05
C THR A 44 -9.39 -2.83 -2.03
N VAL A 45 -9.02 -1.61 -1.64
CA VAL A 45 -9.79 -0.78 -0.69
C VAL A 45 -11.16 -0.38 -1.27
N SER A 46 -11.26 -0.14 -2.58
CA SER A 46 -12.54 0.19 -3.22
C SER A 46 -13.49 -1.02 -3.38
N GLY A 47 -13.06 -2.23 -3.00
CA GLY A 47 -13.85 -3.45 -3.14
C GLY A 47 -13.88 -4.01 -4.56
N ALA A 48 -12.98 -3.55 -5.45
CA ALA A 48 -12.85 -4.14 -6.78
C ALA A 48 -12.40 -5.61 -6.67
N PRO A 49 -12.85 -6.51 -7.58
CA PRO A 49 -12.48 -7.91 -7.55
C PRO A 49 -11.04 -8.12 -8.08
N VAL A 50 -10.06 -7.71 -7.29
CA VAL A 50 -8.64 -7.93 -7.56
C VAL A 50 -8.13 -9.15 -6.79
N PRO A 51 -7.27 -9.99 -7.39
CA PRO A 51 -6.64 -11.08 -6.68
C PRO A 51 -5.83 -10.59 -5.48
N PRO A 52 -5.76 -11.38 -4.39
CA PRO A 52 -4.85 -11.10 -3.28
C PRO A 52 -3.42 -10.90 -3.78
N SER A 53 -2.78 -9.84 -3.31
CA SER A 53 -1.47 -9.42 -3.79
C SER A 53 -0.68 -8.69 -2.71
N PHE A 54 0.62 -8.50 -2.99
CA PHE A 54 1.53 -7.72 -2.17
C PHE A 54 2.49 -6.93 -3.06
N THR A 55 3.09 -5.89 -2.50
CA THR A 55 4.11 -5.07 -3.15
C THR A 55 5.39 -5.09 -2.31
N ILE A 56 6.54 -5.26 -2.97
CA ILE A 56 7.86 -5.09 -2.38
C ILE A 56 8.34 -3.68 -2.74
N THR A 57 8.72 -2.88 -1.75
CA THR A 57 9.17 -1.50 -1.96
C THR A 57 10.55 -1.44 -2.59
N THR A 58 10.84 -0.35 -3.31
CA THR A 58 12.19 -0.05 -3.82
C THR A 58 13.13 0.48 -2.74
#